data_AF-A0A961BFA8-F1
#
_entry.id   AF-A0A961BFA8-F1
#
_cell.length_a   1.000
_cell.length_b   1.000
_cell.length_c   1.000
_cell.angle_alpha   90.00
_cell.angle_beta   90.00
_cell.angle_gamma   90.00
#
_symmetry.space_group_name_H-M   'P 1'
#
loop_
_entity.id
_entity.type
_entity.pdbx_description
1 polymer ?
#
loop_
_entity_poly.entity_id
_entity_poly.type
_entity_poly.pdbx_seq_one_letter_code
_entity_poly.pdbx_strand_id
1 'polypeptide(L)'
;MNPRPAYSILAALLSLGIAAAADKPPAKPEAKKLVAVKKPVAPLPLPADPVVVETEMVLKNSDGREMNARLLSASGEIVHVLRLEDEREFDLPITSLDRFSADRVRTWMDRSNEAINYAIDISVTKRPVDSGDFETGGRILEYRDWAYEIKLTNRTRNDLTDASVEYRIVYDDDVDIVRTAVGPGKGSNQQEGEAVSLPTLGYNGRAEFTTAPVRLHSYEYTPLRGPKEFERDRLIGIWVRIVRKDEVIHEFQSYPAVMEGLQWDGSQDIQVIDPFKKSMDRPETTVIKR
;
A
#
# COMPACT_ATOMS: atom_id res chain seq x y z
N MET A 1 -29.52 8.31 43.22
CA MET A 1 -28.96 6.96 43.47
C MET A 1 -29.79 5.99 42.64
N ASN A 2 -29.25 5.51 41.51
CA ASN A 2 -29.93 4.54 40.65
C ASN A 2 -29.33 3.15 40.88
N PRO A 3 -30.15 2.11 41.12
CA PRO A 3 -29.64 0.76 41.28
C PRO A 3 -29.24 0.18 39.92
N ARG A 4 -28.06 -0.46 39.87
CA ARG A 4 -27.60 -1.26 38.73
C ARG A 4 -28.34 -2.60 38.70
N PRO A 5 -28.72 -3.15 37.53
CA PRO A 5 -29.26 -4.50 37.45
C PRO A 5 -28.14 -5.54 37.57
N ALA A 6 -28.38 -6.55 38.40
CA ALA A 6 -27.56 -7.75 38.51
C ALA A 6 -27.88 -8.69 37.33
N TYR A 7 -26.87 -9.03 36.52
CA TYR A 7 -26.97 -10.09 35.53
C TYR A 7 -26.57 -11.42 36.16
N SER A 8 -27.53 -12.34 36.19
CA SER A 8 -27.35 -13.75 36.56
C SER A 8 -26.83 -14.52 35.35
N ILE A 9 -25.62 -15.06 35.44
CA ILE A 9 -25.02 -15.92 34.41
C ILE A 9 -25.39 -17.36 34.74
N LEU A 10 -26.25 -17.96 33.91
CA LEU A 10 -26.62 -19.37 33.97
C LEU A 10 -25.56 -20.19 33.21
N ALA A 11 -24.76 -20.95 33.94
CA ALA A 11 -23.79 -21.88 33.38
C ALA A 11 -24.50 -23.13 32.82
N ALA A 12 -24.48 -23.33 31.50
CA ALA A 12 -24.89 -24.57 30.86
C ALA A 12 -23.65 -25.43 30.57
N LEU A 13 -23.45 -26.45 31.42
CA LEU A 13 -22.52 -27.56 31.20
C LEU A 13 -23.07 -28.46 30.09
N LEU A 14 -22.55 -28.32 28.87
CA LEU A 14 -22.69 -29.35 27.84
C LEU A 14 -21.45 -30.25 27.84
N SER A 15 -21.64 -31.48 28.31
CA SER A 15 -20.71 -32.59 28.17
C SER A 15 -20.70 -33.10 26.73
N LEU A 16 -19.62 -32.84 25.98
CA LEU A 16 -19.36 -33.55 24.71
C LEU A 16 -18.55 -34.83 25.00
N GLY A 17 -19.16 -35.97 24.68
CA GLY A 17 -18.50 -37.27 24.66
C GLY A 17 -17.53 -37.38 23.48
N ILE A 18 -16.28 -37.71 23.79
CA ILE A 18 -15.23 -38.01 22.81
C ILE A 18 -15.36 -39.50 22.46
N ALA A 19 -15.86 -39.79 21.25
CA ALA A 19 -15.75 -41.12 20.66
C ALA A 19 -14.39 -41.23 19.96
N ALA A 20 -13.52 -42.08 20.50
CA ALA A 20 -12.23 -42.42 19.91
C ALA A 20 -12.44 -43.32 18.69
N ALA A 21 -12.33 -42.75 17.48
CA ALA A 21 -12.19 -43.51 16.25
C ALA A 21 -10.70 -43.87 16.07
N ALA A 22 -10.40 -45.17 16.10
CA ALA A 22 -9.08 -45.72 15.83
C ALA A 22 -8.75 -45.53 14.34
N ASP A 23 -7.87 -44.58 14.05
CA ASP A 23 -7.46 -44.26 12.69
C ASP A 23 -6.32 -45.19 12.24
N LYS A 24 -6.53 -45.80 11.07
CA LYS A 24 -5.65 -46.80 10.45
C LYS A 24 -4.46 -46.06 9.81
N PRO A 25 -3.20 -46.50 9.98
CA PRO A 25 -2.06 -45.79 9.42
C PRO A 25 -2.16 -45.70 7.89
N PRO A 26 -1.99 -44.51 7.28
CA PRO A 26 -2.08 -44.36 5.83
C PRO A 26 -0.92 -45.08 5.14
N ALA A 27 -1.26 -45.77 4.05
CA ALA A 27 -0.32 -46.49 3.21
C ALA A 27 0.73 -45.54 2.61
N LYS A 28 1.98 -46.00 2.66
CA LYS A 28 3.19 -45.34 2.15
C LYS A 28 3.03 -45.08 0.63
N PRO A 29 3.06 -43.83 0.15
CA PRO A 29 2.93 -43.56 -1.28
C PRO A 29 4.18 -44.03 -2.02
N GLU A 30 3.98 -44.89 -3.02
CA GLU A 30 5.01 -45.33 -3.96
C GLU A 30 5.55 -44.13 -4.75
N ALA A 31 6.86 -43.98 -4.74
CA ALA A 31 7.58 -42.94 -5.47
C ALA A 31 7.44 -43.16 -6.98
N LYS A 32 6.48 -42.46 -7.61
CA LYS A 32 6.43 -42.32 -9.06
C LYS A 32 7.65 -41.51 -9.52
N LYS A 33 8.59 -42.19 -10.20
CA LYS A 33 9.67 -41.57 -10.97
C LYS A 33 9.06 -40.66 -12.04
N LEU A 34 9.04 -39.36 -11.77
CA LEU A 34 8.73 -38.33 -12.77
C LEU A 34 9.91 -38.26 -13.75
N VAL A 35 9.70 -38.80 -14.94
CA VAL A 35 10.56 -38.59 -16.10
C VAL A 35 10.38 -37.14 -16.54
N ALA A 36 11.40 -36.32 -16.30
CA ALA A 36 11.41 -34.92 -16.68
C ALA A 36 11.43 -34.78 -18.21
N VAL A 37 10.24 -34.57 -18.79
CA VAL A 37 10.10 -34.12 -20.18
C VAL A 37 10.55 -32.66 -20.22
N LYS A 38 11.78 -32.41 -20.69
CA LYS A 38 12.26 -31.07 -21.05
C LYS A 38 11.38 -30.51 -22.17
N LYS A 39 10.36 -29.73 -21.81
CA LYS A 39 9.67 -28.87 -22.77
C LYS A 39 10.69 -27.84 -23.30
N PRO A 40 10.79 -27.63 -24.62
CA PRO A 40 11.60 -26.55 -25.18
C PRO A 40 11.06 -25.22 -24.64
N VAL A 41 11.91 -24.49 -23.92
CA VAL A 41 11.64 -23.14 -23.44
C VAL A 41 11.53 -22.26 -24.68
N ALA A 42 10.33 -21.73 -24.95
CA ALA A 42 10.14 -20.76 -26.01
C ALA A 42 11.05 -19.55 -25.72
N PRO A 43 11.74 -19.00 -26.74
CA PRO A 43 12.57 -17.82 -26.55
C PRO A 43 11.72 -16.69 -25.96
N LEU A 44 12.19 -16.13 -24.85
CA LEU A 44 11.54 -14.99 -24.20
C LEU A 44 11.41 -13.85 -25.24
N PRO A 45 10.24 -13.21 -25.36
CA PRO A 45 10.09 -12.04 -26.19
C PRO A 45 11.11 -10.99 -25.73
N LEU A 46 11.85 -10.43 -26.68
CA LEU A 46 12.81 -9.36 -26.41
C LEU A 46 12.08 -8.21 -25.68
N PRO A 47 12.71 -7.59 -24.67
CA PRO A 47 12.14 -6.42 -24.01
C PRO A 47 11.87 -5.34 -25.07
N ALA A 48 10.65 -4.77 -25.06
CA ALA A 48 10.29 -3.69 -25.95
C ALA A 48 11.26 -2.51 -25.75
N ASP A 49 11.72 -1.92 -26.86
CA ASP A 49 12.59 -0.74 -26.79
C ASP A 49 11.91 0.37 -25.96
N PRO A 50 12.67 1.12 -25.13
CA PRO A 50 12.10 2.19 -24.32
C PRO A 50 11.45 3.23 -25.25
N VAL A 51 10.18 3.51 -25.02
CA VAL A 51 9.44 4.52 -25.78
C VAL A 51 10.02 5.88 -25.43
N VAL A 52 10.92 6.39 -26.28
CA VAL A 52 11.45 7.74 -26.14
C VAL A 52 10.30 8.71 -26.37
N VAL A 53 9.85 9.37 -25.30
CA VAL A 53 8.82 10.41 -25.42
C VAL A 53 9.46 11.64 -26.04
N GLU A 54 9.03 12.01 -27.24
CA GLU A 54 9.48 13.23 -27.91
C GLU A 54 9.13 14.45 -27.04
N THR A 55 10.14 15.07 -26.44
CA THR A 55 10.01 16.30 -25.65
C THR A 55 10.09 17.56 -26.53
N GLU A 56 10.62 17.44 -27.75
CA GLU A 56 10.75 18.55 -28.70
C GLU A 56 9.62 18.54 -29.73
N MET A 57 8.92 19.66 -29.89
CA MET A 57 7.86 19.79 -30.88
C MET A 57 7.68 21.23 -31.38
N VAL A 58 7.21 21.35 -32.63
CA VAL A 58 6.72 22.61 -33.18
C VAL A 58 5.33 22.89 -32.59
N LEU A 59 5.23 23.97 -31.83
CA LEU A 59 3.97 24.46 -31.26
C LEU A 59 3.48 25.67 -32.04
N LYS A 60 2.17 25.75 -32.26
CA LYS A 60 1.52 26.86 -32.95
C LYS A 60 0.56 27.58 -32.03
N ASN A 61 0.63 28.90 -31.98
CA ASN A 61 -0.28 29.72 -31.19
C ASN A 61 -1.61 29.97 -31.95
N SER A 62 -2.60 30.56 -31.28
CA SER A 62 -3.89 30.90 -31.89
C SER A 62 -3.79 31.90 -33.06
N ASP A 63 -2.72 32.69 -33.14
CA ASP A 63 -2.45 33.62 -34.25
C ASP A 63 -1.74 32.95 -35.44
N GLY A 64 -1.44 31.65 -35.33
CA GLY A 64 -0.74 30.88 -36.35
C GLY A 64 0.78 31.06 -36.38
N ARG A 65 1.38 31.67 -35.37
CA ARG A 65 2.84 31.73 -35.20
C ARG A 65 3.34 30.40 -34.67
N GLU A 66 4.41 29.90 -35.27
CA GLU A 66 5.04 28.64 -34.92
C GLU A 66 6.30 28.90 -34.08
N MET A 67 6.57 28.02 -33.13
CA MET A 67 7.79 28.04 -32.31
C MET A 67 8.28 26.62 -32.07
N ASN A 68 9.59 26.44 -32.13
CA ASN A 68 10.24 25.20 -31.72
C ASN A 68 10.45 25.21 -30.21
N ALA A 69 9.79 24.30 -29.49
CA ALA A 69 9.83 24.25 -28.05
C ALA A 69 10.11 22.83 -27.54
N ARG A 70 10.87 22.75 -26.44
CA ARG A 70 11.01 21.54 -25.63
C ARG A 70 10.09 21.65 -24.42
N LEU A 71 9.22 20.67 -24.23
CA LEU A 71 8.32 20.59 -23.08
C LEU A 71 9.12 20.11 -21.87
N LEU A 72 9.12 20.90 -20.79
CA LEU A 72 9.87 20.58 -19.57
C LEU A 72 8.96 19.95 -18.51
N SER A 73 7.84 20.61 -18.20
CA SER A 73 6.88 20.14 -17.19
C SER A 73 5.49 20.74 -17.43
N ALA A 74 4.46 20.15 -16.81
CA ALA A 74 3.09 20.65 -16.90
C ALA A 74 2.41 20.74 -15.52
N SER A 75 1.59 21.78 -15.38
CA SER A 75 0.76 22.03 -14.20
C SER A 75 -0.62 22.54 -14.63
N GLY A 76 -1.57 21.61 -14.73
CA GLY A 76 -2.93 21.85 -15.24
C GLY A 76 -2.90 22.30 -16.70
N GLU A 77 -3.50 23.46 -16.96
CA GLU A 77 -3.56 24.08 -18.30
C GLU A 77 -2.34 24.97 -18.62
N ILE A 78 -1.27 24.89 -17.84
CA ILE A 78 -0.03 25.62 -18.05
C ILE A 78 1.10 24.62 -18.26
N VAL A 79 1.90 24.82 -19.30
CA VAL A 79 3.07 23.99 -19.61
C VAL A 79 4.31 24.86 -19.59
N HIS A 80 5.31 24.42 -18.84
CA HIS A 80 6.63 25.04 -18.81
C HIS A 80 7.42 24.53 -20.01
N VAL A 81 7.82 25.45 -20.88
CA VAL A 81 8.50 25.13 -22.13
C VAL A 81 9.82 25.89 -22.24
N LEU A 82 10.81 25.27 -22.87
CA LEU A 82 12.06 25.91 -23.31
C LEU A 82 11.96 26.17 -24.80
N ARG A 83 12.01 27.44 -25.22
CA ARG A 83 12.07 27.78 -26.65
C ARG A 83 13.49 27.52 -27.16
N LEU A 84 13.60 26.73 -28.22
CA LEU A 84 14.89 26.26 -28.73
C LEU A 84 15.69 27.35 -29.48
N GLU A 85 15.02 28.42 -29.93
CA GLU A 85 15.66 29.51 -30.67
C GLU A 85 16.48 30.44 -29.78
N ASP A 86 15.99 30.72 -28.57
CA ASP A 86 16.58 31.68 -27.63
C ASP A 86 16.94 31.06 -26.27
N GLU A 87 16.72 29.76 -26.12
CA GLU A 87 16.91 28.99 -24.87
C GLU A 87 16.19 29.61 -23.66
N ARG A 88 15.05 30.29 -23.89
CA ARG A 88 14.27 30.89 -22.81
C ARG A 88 13.17 29.96 -22.31
N GLU A 89 13.11 29.80 -21.01
CA GLU A 89 12.03 29.12 -20.31
C GLU A 89 10.87 30.08 -20.03
N PHE A 90 9.65 29.63 -20.27
CA PHE A 90 8.45 30.38 -19.88
C PHE A 90 7.22 29.47 -19.76
N ASP A 91 6.21 30.01 -19.10
CA ASP A 91 4.94 29.37 -18.84
C ASP A 91 4.01 29.64 -20.02
N LEU A 92 3.58 28.57 -20.68
CA LEU A 92 2.71 28.63 -21.84
C LEU A 92 1.32 28.07 -21.48
N PRO A 93 0.27 28.91 -21.44
CA PRO A 93 -1.09 28.42 -21.29
C PRO A 93 -1.49 27.56 -22.50
N ILE A 94 -2.00 26.35 -22.29
CA ILE A 94 -2.48 25.46 -23.36
C ILE A 94 -3.58 26.13 -24.18
N THR A 95 -4.37 27.01 -23.57
CA THR A 95 -5.42 27.79 -24.23
C THR A 95 -4.89 28.82 -25.25
N SER A 96 -3.59 29.18 -25.19
CA SER A 96 -2.95 30.07 -26.16
C SER A 96 -2.47 29.33 -27.42
N LEU A 97 -2.45 28.00 -27.37
CA LEU A 97 -2.09 27.15 -28.49
C LEU A 97 -3.28 26.92 -29.43
N ASP A 98 -2.99 26.62 -30.69
CA ASP A 98 -3.99 26.10 -31.60
C ASP A 98 -4.45 24.71 -31.13
N ARG A 99 -5.63 24.29 -31.61
CA ARG A 99 -6.24 23.02 -31.18
C ARG A 99 -5.31 21.82 -31.39
N PHE A 100 -4.59 21.79 -32.52
CA PHE A 100 -3.70 20.68 -32.84
C PHE A 100 -2.51 20.61 -31.89
N SER A 101 -1.82 21.72 -31.62
CA SER A 101 -0.71 21.74 -30.66
C SER A 101 -1.18 21.48 -29.23
N ALA A 102 -2.35 22.00 -28.85
CA ALA A 102 -2.94 21.74 -27.54
C ALA A 102 -3.21 20.24 -27.33
N ASP A 103 -3.76 19.54 -28.32
CA ASP A 103 -4.04 18.10 -28.23
C ASP A 103 -2.74 17.27 -28.20
N ARG A 104 -1.68 17.69 -28.91
CA ARG A 104 -0.35 17.07 -28.80
C ARG A 104 0.25 17.23 -27.42
N VAL A 105 0.18 18.44 -26.85
CA VAL A 105 0.67 18.73 -25.51
C VAL A 105 -0.08 17.90 -24.46
N ARG A 106 -1.41 17.79 -24.56
CA ARG A 106 -2.20 16.91 -23.67
C ARG A 106 -1.81 15.44 -23.80
N THR A 107 -1.62 14.96 -25.03
CA THR A 107 -1.14 13.59 -25.28
C THR A 107 0.25 13.36 -24.67
N TRP A 108 1.12 14.36 -24.72
CA TRP A 108 2.43 14.31 -24.09
C TRP A 108 2.32 14.27 -22.56
N MET A 109 1.44 15.08 -21.96
CA MET A 109 1.16 15.06 -20.51
C MET A 109 0.63 13.69 -20.06
N ASP A 110 -0.22 13.06 -20.87
CA ASP A 110 -0.75 11.73 -20.56
C ASP A 110 0.31 10.63 -20.63
N ARG A 111 1.32 10.79 -21.50
CA ARG A 111 2.41 9.82 -21.67
C ARG A 111 3.59 10.06 -20.73
N SER A 112 3.82 11.30 -20.34
CA SER A 112 4.98 11.71 -19.53
C SER A 112 4.56 11.89 -18.08
N ASN A 113 4.67 10.81 -17.29
CA ASN A 113 4.40 10.87 -15.85
C ASN A 113 5.39 11.82 -15.12
N GLU A 114 6.68 11.78 -15.47
CA GLU A 114 7.71 12.64 -14.88
C GLU A 114 7.50 14.14 -15.15
N ALA A 115 6.77 14.47 -16.22
CA ALA A 115 6.51 15.85 -16.59
C ALA A 115 5.49 16.54 -15.67
N ILE A 116 4.65 15.78 -14.97
CA ILE A 116 3.62 16.32 -14.08
C ILE A 116 4.15 16.29 -12.65
N ASN A 117 4.38 17.47 -12.08
CA ASN A 117 4.76 17.57 -10.68
C ASN A 117 3.53 17.42 -9.78
N TYR A 118 3.21 16.18 -9.41
CA TYR A 118 2.09 15.84 -8.54
C TYR A 118 2.32 16.30 -7.09
N ALA A 119 1.73 17.43 -6.73
CA ALA A 119 1.48 17.83 -5.35
C ALA A 119 0.29 17.04 -4.78
N ILE A 120 0.56 15.95 -4.05
CA ILE A 120 -0.45 15.20 -3.30
C ILE A 120 -0.24 15.45 -1.81
N ASP A 121 -1.34 15.76 -1.12
CA ASP A 121 -1.37 15.97 0.32
C ASP A 121 -1.89 14.68 0.98
N ILE A 122 -1.06 14.06 1.82
CA ILE A 122 -1.35 12.79 2.49
C ILE A 122 -1.47 13.05 3.98
N SER A 123 -2.65 12.77 4.53
CA SER A 123 -2.93 12.81 5.96
C SER A 123 -3.25 11.42 6.46
N VAL A 124 -2.61 11.02 7.55
CA VAL A 124 -2.74 9.69 8.13
C VAL A 124 -3.14 9.81 9.59
N THR A 125 -4.20 9.10 9.99
CA THR A 125 -4.67 9.05 11.37
C THR A 125 -4.74 7.62 11.86
N LYS A 126 -4.05 7.33 12.97
CA LYS A 126 -4.10 6.03 13.64
C LYS A 126 -5.42 5.86 14.41
N ARG A 127 -6.11 4.73 14.25
CA ARG A 127 -7.38 4.41 14.93
C ARG A 127 -7.34 3.03 15.61
N PRO A 128 -7.84 2.93 16.85
CA PRO A 128 -8.11 1.62 17.45
C PRO A 128 -9.34 1.00 16.78
N VAL A 129 -9.28 -0.29 16.48
CA VAL A 129 -10.38 -1.06 15.87
C VAL A 129 -11.04 -1.94 16.91
N ASP A 130 -10.24 -2.73 17.62
CA ASP A 130 -10.70 -3.65 18.66
C ASP A 130 -9.63 -3.81 19.74
N SER A 131 -10.03 -4.31 20.91
CA SER A 131 -9.12 -4.66 21.98
C SER A 131 -9.72 -5.71 22.88
N GLY A 132 -8.89 -6.61 23.40
CA GLY A 132 -9.31 -7.56 24.41
C GLY A 132 -8.13 -8.05 25.24
N ASP A 133 -8.45 -8.82 26.27
CA ASP A 133 -7.49 -9.39 27.19
C ASP A 133 -7.82 -10.85 27.48
N PHE A 134 -6.78 -11.63 27.75
CA PHE A 134 -6.87 -13.02 28.14
C PHE A 134 -5.94 -13.27 29.32
N GLU A 135 -6.53 -13.68 30.44
CA GLU A 135 -5.79 -14.04 31.65
C GLU A 135 -5.69 -15.56 31.79
N THR A 136 -4.47 -16.07 31.95
CA THR A 136 -4.24 -17.50 32.25
C THR A 136 -3.02 -17.69 33.14
N GLY A 137 -3.18 -18.42 34.25
CA GLY A 137 -2.07 -18.79 35.13
C GLY A 137 -1.23 -17.61 35.68
N GLY A 138 -1.87 -16.46 35.96
CA GLY A 138 -1.18 -15.25 36.43
C GLY A 138 -0.44 -14.47 35.33
N ARG A 139 -0.72 -14.76 34.06
CA ARG A 139 -0.26 -14.02 32.89
C ARG A 139 -1.45 -13.28 32.29
N ILE A 140 -1.25 -12.00 31.97
CA ILE A 140 -2.24 -11.20 31.26
C ILE A 140 -1.68 -10.94 29.86
N LEU A 141 -2.39 -11.44 28.85
CA LEU A 141 -2.12 -11.14 27.45
C LEU A 141 -3.21 -10.19 26.95
N GLU A 142 -2.86 -8.94 26.72
CA GLU A 142 -3.72 -7.98 26.03
C GLU A 142 -3.42 -8.00 24.53
N TYR A 143 -4.46 -7.86 23.71
CA TYR A 143 -4.32 -7.58 22.27
C TYR A 143 -5.08 -6.29 21.92
N ARG A 144 -4.54 -5.55 20.95
CA ARG A 144 -5.16 -4.35 20.40
C ARG A 144 -5.00 -4.35 18.89
N ASP A 145 -6.12 -4.24 18.19
CA ASP A 145 -6.16 -4.14 16.74
C ASP A 145 -6.14 -2.66 16.36
N TRP A 146 -5.19 -2.26 15.52
CA TRP A 146 -4.99 -0.88 15.06
C TRP A 146 -5.10 -0.80 13.55
N ALA A 147 -5.71 0.26 13.04
CA ALA A 147 -5.70 0.56 11.61
C ALA A 147 -5.31 2.03 11.38
N TYR A 148 -4.91 2.34 10.16
CA TYR A 148 -4.68 3.71 9.71
C TYR A 148 -5.81 4.15 8.78
N GLU A 149 -6.37 5.33 9.06
CA GLU A 149 -7.21 6.06 8.11
C GLU A 149 -6.31 6.97 7.28
N ILE A 150 -6.30 6.73 5.96
CA ILE A 150 -5.48 7.47 4.99
C ILE A 150 -6.40 8.39 4.21
N LYS A 151 -6.06 9.68 4.21
CA LYS A 151 -6.75 10.75 3.46
C LYS A 151 -5.78 11.34 2.46
N LEU A 152 -6.17 11.29 1.19
CA LEU A 152 -5.41 11.80 0.07
C LEU A 152 -6.14 12.97 -0.54
N THR A 153 -5.44 14.07 -0.80
CA THR A 153 -5.98 15.22 -1.52
C THR A 153 -5.07 15.58 -2.68
N ASN A 154 -5.60 15.55 -3.90
CA ASN A 154 -4.87 16.02 -5.07
C ASN A 154 -4.81 17.55 -5.05
N ARG A 155 -3.62 18.14 -4.88
CA ARG A 155 -3.42 19.60 -4.93
C ARG A 155 -2.97 20.09 -6.31
N THR A 156 -2.79 19.18 -7.27
CA THR A 156 -2.50 19.56 -8.65
C THR A 156 -3.75 19.81 -9.46
N ARG A 157 -3.60 20.69 -10.46
CA ARG A 157 -4.66 20.98 -11.42
C ARG A 157 -4.88 19.85 -12.43
N ASN A 158 -3.96 18.90 -12.51
CA ASN A 158 -4.08 17.70 -13.33
C ASN A 158 -4.96 16.68 -12.61
N ASP A 159 -5.81 15.99 -13.37
CA ASP A 159 -6.54 14.85 -12.85
C ASP A 159 -5.56 13.70 -12.58
N LEU A 160 -5.68 13.09 -11.41
CA LEU A 160 -4.96 11.88 -11.06
C LEU A 160 -5.82 10.68 -11.44
N THR A 161 -5.54 10.13 -12.62
CA THR A 161 -6.17 8.93 -13.19
C THR A 161 -5.25 7.72 -13.11
N ASP A 162 -5.84 6.51 -13.11
CA ASP A 162 -5.14 5.23 -13.17
C ASP A 162 -4.02 5.10 -12.11
N ALA A 163 -4.30 5.61 -10.92
CA ALA A 163 -3.39 5.59 -9.79
C ALA A 163 -3.82 4.54 -8.77
N SER A 164 -2.85 3.95 -8.09
CA SER A 164 -3.02 3.07 -6.95
C SER A 164 -2.19 3.55 -5.79
N VAL A 165 -2.65 3.28 -4.57
CA VAL A 165 -1.90 3.52 -3.35
C VAL A 165 -1.42 2.20 -2.83
N GLU A 166 -0.10 2.04 -2.80
CA GLU A 166 0.53 0.97 -2.06
C GLU A 166 0.87 1.49 -0.67
N TYR A 167 0.61 0.69 0.38
CA TYR A 167 0.98 1.07 1.73
C TYR A 167 1.63 -0.08 2.48
N ARG A 168 2.45 0.23 3.49
CA ARG A 168 3.05 -0.71 4.41
C ARG A 168 2.99 -0.20 5.84
N ILE A 169 2.42 -1.00 6.73
CA ILE A 169 2.40 -0.73 8.16
C ILE A 169 3.61 -1.39 8.77
N VAL A 170 4.41 -0.60 9.48
CA VAL A 170 5.64 -1.05 10.13
C VAL A 170 5.41 -1.15 11.62
N TYR A 171 5.76 -2.29 12.21
CA TYR A 171 5.69 -2.52 13.64
C TYR A 171 6.81 -3.42 14.15
N ASP A 172 7.16 -3.25 15.42
CA ASP A 172 8.07 -4.11 16.15
C ASP A 172 7.25 -5.21 16.83
N ASP A 173 7.60 -6.46 16.55
CA ASP A 173 7.07 -7.64 17.22
C ASP A 173 8.04 -8.05 18.33
N ASP A 174 7.77 -7.54 19.54
CA ASP A 174 8.63 -7.70 20.71
C ASP A 174 8.10 -8.78 21.66
N VAL A 175 6.83 -9.16 21.53
CA VAL A 175 6.15 -10.12 22.42
C VAL A 175 6.32 -11.55 21.89
N ASP A 176 7.12 -12.36 22.61
CA ASP A 176 7.23 -13.79 22.31
C ASP A 176 6.13 -14.59 23.04
N ILE A 177 4.98 -14.77 22.36
CA ILE A 177 3.83 -15.51 22.91
C ILE A 177 4.16 -17.01 23.05
N VAL A 178 5.06 -17.54 22.22
CA VAL A 178 5.34 -18.96 22.15
C VAL A 178 6.81 -19.23 21.78
N ARG A 179 7.65 -19.50 22.79
CA ARG A 179 9.04 -20.00 22.63
C ARG A 179 9.22 -21.26 21.75
N THR A 180 8.15 -21.85 21.22
CA THR A 180 8.19 -23.08 20.40
C THR A 180 8.05 -22.86 18.90
N ALA A 181 7.76 -21.64 18.42
CA ALA A 181 7.75 -21.35 16.99
C ALA A 181 8.91 -20.42 16.63
N VAL A 182 9.78 -20.85 15.71
CA VAL A 182 10.89 -20.06 15.17
C VAL A 182 10.29 -19.02 14.21
N GLY A 183 9.67 -17.98 14.76
CA GLY A 183 9.33 -16.77 14.02
C GLY A 183 10.59 -15.97 13.69
N PRO A 184 10.54 -15.05 12.70
CA PRO A 184 11.62 -14.10 12.47
C PRO A 184 11.98 -13.43 13.80
N GLY A 185 13.27 -13.40 14.12
CA GLY A 185 13.75 -13.12 15.48
C GLY A 185 13.23 -11.81 16.07
N LYS A 186 13.12 -11.80 17.41
CA LYS A 186 12.83 -10.65 18.26
C LYS A 186 13.47 -9.35 17.73
N GLY A 187 12.68 -8.30 17.56
CA GLY A 187 13.15 -6.99 17.15
C GLY A 187 13.44 -6.82 15.64
N SER A 188 12.89 -7.68 14.79
CA SER A 188 12.86 -7.43 13.35
C SER A 188 11.56 -6.72 12.96
N ASN A 189 11.68 -5.56 12.31
CA ASN A 189 10.55 -4.77 11.84
C ASN A 189 9.70 -5.61 10.88
N GLN A 190 8.46 -5.90 11.28
CA GLN A 190 7.49 -6.54 10.41
C GLN A 190 6.84 -5.50 9.50
N GLN A 191 6.47 -5.92 8.30
CA GLN A 191 5.77 -5.07 7.34
C GLN A 191 4.56 -5.84 6.80
N GLU A 192 3.38 -5.26 6.98
CA GLU A 192 2.16 -5.72 6.31
C GLU A 192 1.75 -4.66 5.30
N GLY A 193 1.45 -5.05 4.06
CA GLY A 193 1.16 -4.09 3.01
C GLY A 193 0.14 -4.56 2.00
N GLU A 194 -0.62 -3.60 1.50
CA GLU A 194 -1.60 -3.82 0.45
C GLU A 194 -1.56 -2.70 -0.59
N ALA A 195 -2.11 -2.97 -1.78
CA ALA A 195 -2.34 -1.96 -2.80
C ALA A 195 -3.84 -1.73 -3.04
N VAL A 196 -4.23 -0.47 -3.11
CA VAL A 196 -5.60 0.03 -3.24
C VAL A 196 -5.73 0.87 -4.50
N SER A 197 -6.62 0.51 -5.43
CA SER A 197 -6.88 1.34 -6.62
C SER A 197 -7.56 2.66 -6.21
N LEU A 198 -7.11 3.79 -6.74
CA LEU A 198 -7.77 5.07 -6.49
C LEU A 198 -8.84 5.38 -7.54
N PRO A 199 -9.92 6.07 -7.16
CA PRO A 199 -10.79 6.73 -8.14
C PRO A 199 -10.04 7.90 -8.81
N THR A 200 -10.54 8.37 -9.95
CA THR A 200 -10.02 9.60 -10.57
C THR A 200 -10.17 10.79 -9.62
N LEU A 201 -9.05 11.41 -9.25
CA LEU A 201 -9.05 12.59 -8.38
C LEU A 201 -8.71 13.84 -9.20
N GLY A 202 -9.71 14.68 -9.46
CA GLY A 202 -9.47 16.02 -10.02
C GLY A 202 -8.83 16.97 -9.02
N TYR A 203 -8.72 18.26 -9.38
CA TYR A 203 -8.18 19.29 -8.50
C TYR A 203 -8.96 19.39 -7.17
N ASN A 204 -8.24 19.28 -6.05
CA ASN A 204 -8.78 19.16 -4.68
C ASN A 204 -9.71 17.95 -4.45
N GLY A 205 -9.73 16.99 -5.38
CA GLY A 205 -10.38 15.70 -5.18
C GLY A 205 -9.78 14.96 -4.00
N ARG A 206 -10.63 14.23 -3.26
CA ARG A 206 -10.23 13.51 -2.06
C ARG A 206 -10.57 12.03 -2.17
N ALA A 207 -9.66 11.19 -1.69
CA ALA A 207 -9.92 9.77 -1.43
C ALA A 207 -9.63 9.48 0.05
N GLU A 208 -10.45 8.63 0.65
CA GLU A 208 -10.31 8.20 2.03
C GLU A 208 -10.57 6.70 2.12
N PHE A 209 -9.67 5.99 2.78
CA PHE A 209 -9.82 4.56 3.06
C PHE A 209 -9.10 4.19 4.35
N THR A 210 -9.46 3.05 4.91
CA THR A 210 -8.87 2.49 6.14
C THR A 210 -8.09 1.24 5.79
N THR A 211 -6.89 1.10 6.32
CA THR A 211 -6.03 -0.08 6.11
C THR A 211 -6.61 -1.32 6.79
N ALA A 212 -6.06 -2.50 6.45
CA ALA A 212 -6.26 -3.69 7.25
C ALA A 212 -5.81 -3.45 8.71
N PRO A 213 -6.51 -4.04 9.70
CA PRO A 213 -6.13 -3.94 11.10
C PRO A 213 -4.90 -4.80 11.38
N VAL A 214 -3.90 -4.21 12.04
CA VAL A 214 -2.72 -4.89 12.58
C VAL A 214 -2.94 -5.17 14.07
N ARG A 215 -2.77 -6.44 14.45
CA ARG A 215 -2.92 -6.88 15.84
C ARG A 215 -1.59 -6.73 16.58
N LEU A 216 -1.62 -5.96 17.66
CA LEU A 216 -0.48 -5.76 18.55
C LEU A 216 -0.77 -6.41 19.90
N HIS A 217 0.22 -7.09 20.45
CA HIS A 217 0.13 -7.80 21.71
C HIS A 217 0.87 -7.02 22.81
N SER A 218 0.39 -7.18 24.03
CA SER A 218 1.07 -6.71 25.23
C SER A 218 1.01 -7.85 26.24
N TYR A 219 2.17 -8.23 26.74
CA TYR A 219 2.32 -9.33 27.67
C TYR A 219 2.85 -8.82 28.99
N GLU A 220 2.11 -9.14 30.05
CA GLU A 220 2.48 -8.76 31.41
C GLU A 220 2.57 -10.02 32.29
N TYR A 221 3.73 -10.20 32.92
CA TYR A 221 4.02 -11.38 33.73
C TYR A 221 4.62 -11.02 35.09
N THR A 222 4.08 -11.64 36.14
CA THR A 222 4.63 -11.54 37.50
C THR A 222 5.36 -12.84 37.85
N PRO A 223 6.71 -12.89 37.79
CA PRO A 223 7.47 -14.08 38.16
C PRO A 223 7.32 -14.41 39.65
N LEU A 224 7.45 -15.69 40.01
CA LEU A 224 7.38 -16.14 41.42
C LEU A 224 8.40 -15.43 42.32
N ARG A 225 9.54 -15.02 41.75
CA ARG A 225 10.59 -14.25 42.42
C ARG A 225 11.16 -13.25 41.42
N GLY A 226 10.76 -11.98 41.51
CA GLY A 226 11.30 -10.92 40.67
C GLY A 226 10.33 -9.75 40.48
N PRO A 227 10.79 -8.67 39.82
CA PRO A 227 9.91 -7.60 39.36
C PRO A 227 9.01 -8.09 38.22
N LYS A 228 7.92 -7.37 38.00
CA LYS A 228 6.99 -7.58 36.89
C LYS A 228 7.72 -7.35 35.56
N GLU A 229 7.58 -8.27 34.61
CA GLU A 229 8.11 -8.14 33.25
C GLU A 229 7.00 -7.68 32.30
N PHE A 230 7.34 -6.79 31.38
CA PHE A 230 6.42 -6.20 30.40
C PHE A 230 7.06 -6.24 29.02
N GLU A 231 6.44 -6.95 28.09
CA GLU A 231 6.78 -6.94 26.68
C GLU A 231 5.58 -6.39 25.90
N ARG A 232 5.82 -5.60 24.86
CA ARG A 232 4.74 -5.00 24.08
C ARG A 232 5.17 -4.69 22.66
N ASP A 233 4.34 -5.12 21.73
CA ASP A 233 4.49 -4.78 20.33
C ASP A 233 4.26 -3.29 20.11
N ARG A 234 5.04 -2.73 19.21
CA ARG A 234 5.04 -1.29 18.96
C ARG A 234 4.74 -1.00 17.50
N LEU A 235 3.67 -0.25 17.27
CA LEU A 235 3.43 0.34 15.95
C LEU A 235 4.46 1.45 15.70
N ILE A 236 5.32 1.26 14.70
CA ILE A 236 6.33 2.24 14.31
C ILE A 236 5.70 3.33 13.46
N GLY A 237 5.01 2.95 12.39
CA GLY A 237 4.46 3.91 11.44
C GLY A 237 3.82 3.27 10.22
N ILE A 238 3.57 4.09 9.20
CA ILE A 238 3.09 3.65 7.91
C ILE A 238 3.85 4.36 6.79
N TRP A 239 4.19 3.60 5.75
CA TRP A 239 4.80 4.03 4.51
C TRP A 239 3.75 3.96 3.41
N VAL A 240 3.54 5.05 2.67
CA VAL A 240 2.54 5.13 1.60
C VAL A 240 3.24 5.56 0.31
N ARG A 241 2.98 4.85 -0.79
CA ARG A 241 3.39 5.18 -2.16
C ARG A 241 2.18 5.34 -3.04
N ILE A 242 2.18 6.38 -3.85
CA ILE A 242 1.21 6.56 -4.92
C ILE A 242 1.90 6.16 -6.21
N VAL A 243 1.36 5.14 -6.85
CA VAL A 243 1.88 4.55 -8.09
C VAL A 243 0.90 4.86 -9.21
N ARG A 244 1.39 5.32 -10.35
CA ARG A 244 0.61 5.55 -11.56
C ARG A 244 1.34 4.95 -12.74
N LYS A 245 0.71 4.03 -13.46
CA LYS A 245 1.34 3.30 -14.60
C LYS A 245 2.71 2.71 -14.20
N ASP A 246 2.75 2.02 -13.07
CA ASP A 246 3.94 1.36 -12.51
C ASP A 246 5.08 2.29 -12.04
N GLU A 247 4.87 3.61 -12.06
CA GLU A 247 5.84 4.60 -11.57
C GLU A 247 5.39 5.23 -10.26
N VAL A 248 6.33 5.37 -9.32
CA VAL A 248 6.08 6.04 -8.04
C VAL A 248 6.09 7.55 -8.26
N ILE A 249 4.91 8.18 -8.17
CA ILE A 249 4.76 9.63 -8.35
C ILE A 249 4.86 10.41 -7.03
N HIS A 250 4.57 9.76 -5.91
CA HIS A 250 4.63 10.38 -4.58
C HIS A 250 4.87 9.34 -3.50
N GLU A 251 5.62 9.71 -2.47
CA GLU A 251 5.95 8.85 -1.34
C GLU A 251 5.83 9.61 -0.02
N PHE A 252 5.25 8.97 0.99
CA PHE A 252 5.04 9.53 2.31
C PHE A 252 5.40 8.53 3.41
N GLN A 253 6.09 9.00 4.44
CA GLN A 253 6.39 8.24 5.65
C GLN A 253 5.87 9.01 6.87
N SER A 254 5.12 8.33 7.74
CA SER A 254 4.55 9.00 8.91
C SER A 254 5.60 9.47 9.93
N TYR A 255 6.72 8.73 10.05
CA TYR A 255 7.81 9.02 10.98
C TYR A 255 9.17 8.76 10.32
N PRO A 256 9.65 9.67 9.46
CA PRO A 256 10.82 9.43 8.61
C PRO A 256 12.09 9.10 9.40
N ALA A 257 12.31 9.72 10.57
CA ALA A 257 13.48 9.47 11.40
C ALA A 257 13.51 8.05 12.00
N VAL A 258 12.35 7.44 12.29
CA VAL A 258 12.27 6.08 12.87
C VAL A 258 12.26 5.03 11.76
N MET A 259 11.83 5.42 10.56
CA MET A 259 11.77 4.58 9.37
C MET A 259 13.04 4.67 8.52
N GLU A 260 14.04 5.43 8.98
CA GLU A 260 15.33 5.56 8.31
C GLU A 260 16.03 4.20 8.23
N GLY A 261 16.38 3.79 7.01
CA GLY A 261 17.01 2.49 6.75
C GLY A 261 16.03 1.36 6.37
N LEU A 262 14.72 1.58 6.48
CA LEU A 262 13.75 0.69 5.86
C LEU A 262 13.80 0.81 4.34
N GLN A 263 13.74 -0.33 3.65
CA GLN A 263 13.65 -0.38 2.19
C GLN A 263 12.29 -0.90 1.77
N TRP A 264 11.70 -0.26 0.76
CA TRP A 264 10.45 -0.72 0.19
C TRP A 264 10.64 -2.03 -0.57
N ASP A 265 11.68 -2.19 -1.37
CA ASP A 265 11.84 -3.41 -2.20
C ASP A 265 12.47 -4.58 -1.43
N GLY A 266 12.25 -4.65 -0.11
CA GLY A 266 12.53 -5.85 0.69
C GLY A 266 11.72 -7.05 0.20
N SER A 267 12.23 -8.26 0.43
CA SER A 267 11.75 -9.54 -0.12
C SER A 267 10.37 -10.03 0.35
N GLN A 268 9.44 -9.13 0.69
CA GLN A 268 8.09 -9.45 1.13
C GLN A 268 7.08 -9.09 0.03
N ASP A 269 6.29 -10.09 -0.39
CA ASP A 269 5.24 -9.96 -1.42
C ASP A 269 4.08 -9.05 -0.93
N ILE A 270 3.61 -8.12 -1.76
CA ILE A 270 2.46 -7.22 -1.47
C ILE A 270 1.17 -7.83 -2.03
N GLN A 271 0.07 -7.82 -1.26
CA GLN A 271 -1.24 -8.28 -1.74
C GLN A 271 -2.09 -7.10 -2.26
N VAL A 272 -2.74 -7.24 -3.41
CA VAL A 272 -3.61 -6.16 -3.97
C VAL A 272 -5.05 -6.41 -3.57
N ILE A 273 -5.68 -5.43 -2.91
CA ILE A 273 -7.09 -5.47 -2.50
C ILE A 273 -7.78 -4.21 -3.03
N ASP A 274 -8.87 -4.37 -3.77
CA ASP A 274 -9.69 -3.24 -4.24
C ASP A 274 -10.84 -2.99 -3.25
N PRO A 275 -10.72 -2.01 -2.32
CA PRO A 275 -11.77 -1.72 -1.36
C PRO A 275 -12.98 -1.00 -1.99
N PHE A 276 -12.82 -0.36 -3.15
CA PHE A 276 -13.87 0.44 -3.78
C PHE A 276 -14.83 -0.40 -4.64
N LYS A 277 -14.38 -1.57 -5.08
CA LYS A 277 -15.21 -2.54 -5.82
C LYS A 277 -16.14 -3.37 -4.92
N LYS A 278 -16.07 -3.19 -3.60
CA LYS A 278 -16.68 -4.07 -2.58
C LYS A 278 -18.21 -3.93 -2.40
N SER A 279 -18.95 -3.47 -3.41
CA SER A 279 -20.41 -3.35 -3.32
C SER A 279 -21.23 -4.37 -4.11
N MET A 280 -20.64 -5.27 -4.93
CA MET A 280 -21.49 -6.24 -5.66
C MET A 280 -21.06 -7.70 -5.81
N ASP A 281 -19.80 -8.12 -5.66
CA ASP A 281 -19.48 -9.56 -5.77
C ASP A 281 -18.18 -9.93 -5.04
N ARG A 282 -18.02 -11.23 -4.73
CA ARG A 282 -16.92 -11.80 -3.93
C ARG A 282 -15.53 -11.26 -4.33
N PRO A 283 -14.62 -11.02 -3.37
CA PRO A 283 -13.29 -10.48 -3.68
C PRO A 283 -12.45 -11.50 -4.46
N GLU A 284 -12.06 -11.15 -5.68
CA GLU A 284 -10.98 -11.82 -6.42
C GLU A 284 -9.64 -11.28 -5.90
N THR A 285 -8.88 -12.12 -5.20
CA THR A 285 -7.52 -11.79 -4.75
C THR A 285 -6.54 -12.01 -5.90
N THR A 286 -5.95 -10.93 -6.43
CA THR A 286 -4.85 -11.04 -7.40
C THR A 286 -3.53 -10.82 -6.66
N VAL A 287 -2.67 -11.84 -6.65
CA VAL A 287 -1.31 -11.73 -6.09
C VAL A 287 -0.39 -11.23 -7.21
N ILE A 288 0.14 -10.02 -7.05
CA ILE A 288 1.20 -9.50 -7.93
C ILE A 288 2.53 -9.94 -7.35
N LYS A 289 3.17 -10.92 -7.99
CA LYS A 289 4.58 -11.23 -7.73
C LYS A 289 5.43 -10.23 -8.51
N ARG A 290 6.27 -9.46 -7.83
CA ARG A 290 7.33 -8.67 -8.45
C ARG A 290 8.61 -9.48 -8.56
#